data_AF-B3LX05-F1
#
_entry.id   AF-B3LX05-F1
#
_cell.length_a   1.000
_cell.length_b   1.000
_cell.length_c   1.000
_cell.angle_alpha   90.00
_cell.angle_beta   90.00
_cell.angle_gamma   90.00
#
_symmetry.space_group_name_H-M   'P 1'
#
loop_
_entity.id
_entity.type
_entity.pdbx_description
1 polymer ?
#
loop_
_entity_poly.entity_id
_entity_poly.type
_entity_poly.pdbx_seq_one_letter_code
_entity_poly.pdbx_strand_id
1 'polypeptide(L)'
;MRKEVRVLLFRKLSRPANQSQQEVSDAAVAEMMDQIFGSGLGPVILCDEGTPGATKDAENMVNRILDTLFSSIYSLEAKKELHVTITHSALSGETDNCLGHFNGGPGNPSSNDHFVAAPEEVHAYMLKTMPKSIQDRHIVFTVHVRQSRKCCGILHLLLLRKRTRSSSLGLPLDTLVNILQALESSPKTHMEYHNIQLTRILKQLMGDSERTVVISYPFESHCRELTSEDWRGKYRNERLKYSCLKNKVLGLTLEKEELAEYFDSLESSESSEDQPEDNNMKQEDQEKELKILKMVESKNNYQLQCELEEIGLAAKDSIVQLQEIQLNIGQLAEEHNILEHQLKRKNRELATISAELWHTREELKEQKLFFKQKLSEYSNMFHSLWRQQISDIQQQELQQRKQLSDTFDAICQELQAAHERKIAENPVEEPGGNR
;
A
#
# COMPACT_ATOMS: atom_id res chain seq x y z
N MET A 1 -26.24 -22.01 7.65
CA MET A 1 -25.07 -21.86 8.54
C MET A 1 -24.61 -20.42 8.43
N ARG A 2 -24.27 -19.75 9.55
CA ARG A 2 -23.78 -18.36 9.52
C ARG A 2 -22.35 -18.37 9.00
N LYS A 3 -22.04 -17.55 8.00
CA LYS A 3 -20.66 -17.38 7.52
C LYS A 3 -19.87 -16.67 8.61
N GLU A 4 -18.75 -17.23 9.04
CA GLU A 4 -17.86 -16.65 10.05
C GLU A 4 -16.73 -15.92 9.31
N VAL A 5 -16.88 -14.63 9.07
CA VAL A 5 -15.82 -13.80 8.46
C VAL A 5 -14.90 -13.31 9.57
N ARG A 6 -13.62 -13.70 9.51
CA ARG A 6 -12.60 -13.22 10.45
C ARG A 6 -11.72 -12.19 9.77
N VAL A 7 -11.79 -10.95 10.24
CA VAL A 7 -10.98 -9.85 9.72
C VAL A 7 -9.83 -9.61 10.67
N LEU A 8 -8.61 -9.78 10.18
CA LEU A 8 -7.41 -9.55 10.96
C LEU A 8 -6.72 -8.29 10.44
N LEU A 9 -6.51 -7.32 11.32
CA LEU A 9 -5.96 -6.02 10.96
C LEU A 9 -4.51 -5.95 11.37
N PHE A 10 -3.64 -5.74 10.39
CA PHE A 10 -2.22 -5.63 10.60
C PHE A 10 -1.74 -4.27 10.11
N ARG A 11 -1.16 -3.47 11.01
CA ARG A 11 -0.49 -2.22 10.66
C ARG A 11 1.00 -2.47 10.60
N LYS A 12 1.67 -1.91 9.59
CA LYS A 12 3.14 -1.87 9.58
C LYS A 12 3.62 -1.05 10.77
N LEU A 13 4.38 -1.65 11.67
CA LEU A 13 4.98 -0.95 12.81
C LEU A 13 6.34 -0.40 12.41
N SER A 14 6.68 0.79 12.91
CA SER A 14 8.00 1.42 12.68
C SER A 14 9.09 0.87 13.59
N ARG A 15 8.77 -0.09 14.45
CA ARG A 15 9.64 -0.73 15.44
C ARG A 15 9.43 -2.24 15.40
N PRO A 16 10.46 -3.04 15.74
CA PRO A 16 10.35 -4.49 15.79
C PRO A 16 9.21 -4.91 16.71
N ALA A 17 8.44 -5.88 16.24
CA ALA A 17 7.23 -6.35 16.91
C ALA A 17 7.53 -6.88 18.32
N ASN A 18 6.66 -6.55 19.27
CA ASN A 18 6.70 -7.11 20.62
C ASN A 18 6.39 -8.62 20.54
N GLN A 19 6.80 -9.40 21.55
CA GLN A 19 6.52 -10.86 21.60
C GLN A 19 5.04 -11.19 21.41
N SER A 20 4.13 -10.44 22.05
CA SER A 20 2.68 -10.62 21.90
C SER A 20 2.16 -10.30 20.49
N GLN A 21 2.76 -9.33 19.81
CA GLN A 21 2.40 -9.01 18.42
C GLN A 21 2.92 -10.07 17.46
N GLN A 22 4.09 -10.63 17.76
CA GLN A 22 4.64 -11.74 17.01
C GLN A 22 3.75 -12.99 17.13
N GLU A 23 3.30 -13.33 18.33
CA GLU A 23 2.34 -14.42 18.57
C GLU A 23 1.02 -14.24 17.80
N VAL A 24 0.44 -13.04 17.80
CA VAL A 24 -0.78 -12.73 17.04
C VAL A 24 -0.53 -12.83 15.53
N SER A 25 0.62 -12.36 15.06
CA SER A 25 0.98 -12.48 13.65
C SER A 25 1.20 -13.93 13.21
N ASP A 26 1.83 -14.75 14.04
CA ASP A 26 2.10 -16.16 13.74
C ASP A 26 0.80 -16.97 13.75
N ALA A 27 -0.11 -16.70 14.70
CA ALA A 27 -1.44 -17.30 14.72
C ALA A 27 -2.26 -16.95 13.46
N ALA A 28 -2.20 -15.70 13.01
CA ALA A 28 -2.90 -15.26 11.80
C ALA A 28 -2.32 -15.88 10.52
N VAL A 29 -0.99 -15.98 10.44
CA VAL A 29 -0.31 -16.63 9.31
C VAL A 29 -0.64 -18.12 9.28
N ALA A 30 -0.64 -18.80 10.43
CA ALA A 30 -1.05 -20.20 10.52
C ALA A 30 -2.50 -20.41 10.07
N GLU A 31 -3.43 -19.56 10.52
CA GLU A 31 -4.84 -19.63 10.12
C GLU A 31 -5.02 -19.40 8.60
N MET A 32 -4.24 -18.52 7.99
CA MET A 32 -4.22 -18.37 6.53
C MET A 32 -3.67 -19.58 5.81
N MET A 33 -2.57 -20.18 6.30
CA MET A 33 -2.02 -21.39 5.69
C MET A 33 -3.03 -22.54 5.70
N ASP A 34 -3.74 -22.70 6.82
CA ASP A 34 -4.81 -23.69 6.94
C ASP A 34 -5.93 -23.44 5.92
N GLN A 35 -6.28 -22.18 5.63
CA GLN A 35 -7.25 -21.85 4.58
C GLN A 35 -6.67 -22.08 3.17
N ILE A 36 -5.42 -21.72 2.92
CA ILE A 36 -4.78 -21.93 1.61
C ILE A 36 -4.76 -23.42 1.26
N PHE A 37 -4.38 -24.29 2.19
CA PHE A 37 -4.27 -25.74 1.93
C PHE A 37 -5.55 -26.53 2.22
N GLY A 38 -6.49 -25.96 2.99
CA GLY A 38 -7.69 -26.66 3.48
C GLY A 38 -9.00 -26.29 2.80
N SER A 39 -9.13 -25.11 2.17
CA SER A 39 -10.38 -24.68 1.51
C SER A 39 -10.25 -24.51 -0.01
N GLY A 40 -11.35 -24.76 -0.73
CA GLY A 40 -11.43 -24.56 -2.19
C GLY A 40 -11.45 -23.09 -2.63
N LEU A 41 -11.64 -22.15 -1.69
CA LEU A 41 -11.52 -20.70 -1.87
C LEU A 41 -10.37 -20.20 -0.99
N GLY A 42 -9.56 -19.28 -1.54
CA GLY A 42 -8.36 -18.78 -0.89
C GLY A 42 -8.58 -17.58 0.02
N PRO A 43 -7.77 -17.36 1.06
CA PRO A 43 -7.82 -16.13 1.85
C PRO A 43 -7.49 -14.89 0.99
N VAL A 44 -7.96 -13.73 1.45
CA VAL A 44 -7.84 -12.45 0.74
C VAL A 44 -6.99 -11.48 1.54
N ILE A 45 -5.94 -10.95 0.92
CA ILE A 45 -5.08 -9.91 1.49
C ILE A 45 -5.36 -8.59 0.77
N LEU A 46 -5.70 -7.57 1.53
CA LEU A 46 -5.92 -6.20 1.06
C LEU A 46 -4.62 -5.41 1.27
N CYS A 47 -4.04 -4.96 0.15
CA CYS A 47 -2.78 -4.21 0.12
C CYS A 47 -3.01 -2.81 -0.47
N ASP A 48 -2.32 -1.81 0.08
CA ASP A 48 -2.29 -0.45 -0.50
C ASP A 48 -1.22 -0.30 -1.59
N GLU A 49 -1.35 0.74 -2.42
CA GLU A 49 -0.47 1.08 -3.56
C GLU A 49 1.04 1.15 -3.21
N GLY A 50 1.40 1.37 -1.94
CA GLY A 50 2.80 1.39 -1.46
C GLY A 50 3.40 0.04 -1.07
N THR A 51 2.58 -1.00 -0.89
CA THR A 51 2.97 -2.32 -0.38
C THR A 51 3.96 -3.10 -1.28
N PRO A 52 3.85 -3.08 -2.62
CA PRO A 52 4.76 -3.84 -3.50
C PRO A 52 6.15 -3.20 -3.66
N GLY A 53 6.26 -1.89 -3.41
CA GLY A 53 7.51 -1.13 -3.57
C GLY A 53 8.33 -1.00 -2.29
N ALA A 54 7.77 -1.36 -1.14
CA ALA A 54 8.38 -1.12 0.15
C ALA A 54 9.19 -2.32 0.65
N THR A 55 10.46 -2.37 0.19
CA THR A 55 11.62 -2.96 0.88
C THR A 55 11.59 -4.47 1.15
N LYS A 56 12.78 -5.11 1.16
CA LYS A 56 13.02 -6.49 1.64
C LYS A 56 12.85 -6.58 3.17
N ASP A 57 11.76 -6.04 3.66
CA ASP A 57 11.48 -5.92 5.07
C ASP A 57 10.82 -7.21 5.53
N ALA A 58 11.55 -7.98 6.35
CA ALA A 58 11.07 -9.23 6.92
C ALA A 58 9.87 -9.01 7.87
N GLU A 59 9.62 -7.77 8.30
CA GLU A 59 8.48 -7.41 9.13
C GLU A 59 7.20 -7.14 8.32
N ASN A 60 7.28 -7.14 6.98
CA ASN A 60 6.10 -6.99 6.13
C ASN A 60 5.24 -8.25 6.15
N MET A 61 3.97 -8.12 6.53
CA MET A 61 3.03 -9.24 6.60
C MET A 61 2.88 -9.97 5.27
N VAL A 62 2.89 -9.26 4.14
CA VAL A 62 2.82 -9.89 2.81
C VAL A 62 4.04 -10.79 2.57
N ASN A 63 5.24 -10.31 2.93
CA ASN A 63 6.49 -11.06 2.80
C ASN A 63 6.45 -12.29 3.73
N ARG A 64 6.06 -12.13 5.00
CA ARG A 64 5.95 -13.24 5.96
C ARG A 64 4.99 -14.33 5.50
N ILE A 65 3.87 -13.95 4.89
CA ILE A 65 2.88 -14.91 4.36
C ILE A 65 3.46 -15.64 3.16
N LEU A 66 4.10 -14.93 2.23
CA LEU A 66 4.75 -15.56 1.08
C LEU A 66 5.91 -16.46 1.51
N ASP A 67 6.78 -16.00 2.41
CA ASP A 67 7.90 -16.77 2.95
C ASP A 67 7.40 -18.04 3.65
N THR A 68 6.33 -17.93 4.45
CA THR A 68 5.72 -19.09 5.12
C THR A 68 5.02 -20.01 4.12
N LEU A 69 4.39 -19.48 3.07
CA LEU A 69 3.78 -20.26 1.99
C LEU A 69 4.83 -21.09 1.26
N PHE A 70 5.89 -20.45 0.78
CA PHE A 70 6.98 -21.13 0.06
C PHE A 70 7.73 -22.10 0.98
N SER A 71 7.99 -21.75 2.25
CA SER A 71 8.58 -22.67 3.23
C SER A 71 7.70 -23.90 3.46
N SER A 72 6.39 -23.71 3.57
CA SER A 72 5.44 -24.82 3.69
C SER A 72 5.43 -25.68 2.43
N ILE A 73 5.45 -25.07 1.24
CA ILE A 73 5.53 -25.77 -0.04
C ILE A 73 6.81 -26.58 -0.14
N TYR A 74 7.99 -26.01 0.16
CA TYR A 74 9.26 -26.73 0.14
C TYR A 74 9.30 -27.90 1.13
N SER A 75 8.69 -27.72 2.32
CA SER A 75 8.57 -28.82 3.30
C SER A 75 7.64 -29.95 2.81
N LEU A 76 6.63 -29.61 2.01
CA LEU A 76 5.67 -30.54 1.41
C LEU A 76 6.19 -31.13 0.09
N GLU A 77 7.09 -30.44 -0.60
CA GLU A 77 7.66 -30.81 -1.89
C GLU A 77 8.48 -32.09 -1.78
N ALA A 78 9.14 -32.29 -0.63
CA ALA A 78 9.77 -33.55 -0.26
C ALA A 78 8.82 -34.77 -0.30
N LYS A 79 7.50 -34.56 -0.35
CA LYS A 79 6.46 -35.60 -0.41
C LYS A 79 5.58 -35.54 -1.67
N LYS A 80 5.51 -34.40 -2.37
CA LYS A 80 4.56 -34.12 -3.46
C LYS A 80 5.11 -33.08 -4.43
N GLU A 81 5.03 -33.30 -5.74
CA GLU A 81 5.37 -32.26 -6.72
C GLU A 81 4.32 -31.13 -6.72
N LEU A 82 4.73 -29.96 -6.24
CA LEU A 82 3.91 -28.74 -6.15
C LEU A 82 4.48 -27.67 -7.08
N HIS A 83 3.59 -26.95 -7.78
CA HIS A 83 3.94 -25.82 -8.63
C HIS A 83 3.17 -24.58 -8.21
N VAL A 84 3.85 -23.44 -8.18
CA VAL A 84 3.24 -22.14 -7.85
C VAL A 84 3.15 -21.30 -9.12
N THR A 85 1.97 -20.74 -9.39
CA THR A 85 1.76 -19.83 -10.51
C THR A 85 1.04 -18.58 -10.05
N ILE A 86 1.45 -17.42 -10.53
CA ILE A 86 0.80 -16.14 -10.29
C ILE A 86 0.06 -15.64 -11.53
N THR A 87 -1.14 -15.11 -11.33
CA THR A 87 -1.94 -14.42 -12.33
C THR A 87 -2.30 -13.02 -11.84
N HIS A 88 -2.61 -12.10 -12.74
CA HIS A 88 -3.14 -10.79 -12.38
C HIS A 88 -4.36 -10.43 -13.23
N SER A 89 -5.27 -9.67 -12.64
CA SER A 89 -6.44 -9.12 -13.33
C SER A 89 -6.69 -7.69 -12.88
N ALA A 90 -6.83 -6.77 -13.84
CA ALA A 90 -7.28 -5.41 -13.56
C ALA A 90 -8.81 -5.39 -13.47
N LEU A 91 -9.34 -4.92 -12.35
CA LEU A 91 -10.77 -4.86 -12.10
C LEU A 91 -11.34 -3.56 -12.67
N SER A 92 -12.17 -3.66 -13.70
CA SER A 92 -12.98 -2.56 -14.23
C SER A 92 -14.43 -2.75 -13.75
N GLY A 93 -15.03 -1.71 -13.19
CA GLY A 93 -16.34 -1.80 -12.51
C GLY A 93 -17.56 -2.02 -13.42
N GLU A 94 -17.34 -2.22 -14.72
CA GLU A 94 -18.39 -2.22 -15.75
C GLU A 94 -18.83 -3.63 -16.19
N THR A 95 -18.13 -4.70 -15.78
CA THR A 95 -18.46 -6.06 -16.24
C THR A 95 -18.74 -7.02 -15.08
N ASP A 96 -19.96 -7.58 -15.06
CA ASP A 96 -20.40 -8.56 -14.06
C ASP A 96 -19.65 -9.90 -14.13
N ASN A 97 -18.82 -10.12 -15.17
CA ASN A 97 -18.05 -11.35 -15.41
C ASN A 97 -16.54 -11.20 -15.19
N CYS A 98 -16.11 -10.46 -14.17
CA CYS A 98 -14.69 -10.41 -13.78
C CYS A 98 -14.14 -11.81 -13.42
N LEU A 99 -14.99 -12.73 -12.92
CA LEU A 99 -14.64 -14.12 -12.56
C LEU A 99 -14.47 -15.09 -13.74
N GLY A 100 -14.86 -14.71 -14.97
CA GLY A 100 -14.71 -15.58 -16.15
C GLY A 100 -13.25 -15.94 -16.47
N HIS A 101 -12.29 -15.12 -16.00
CA HIS A 101 -10.86 -15.39 -16.08
C HIS A 101 -10.29 -16.10 -14.85
N PHE A 102 -10.99 -16.09 -13.71
CA PHE A 102 -10.58 -16.82 -12.50
C PHE A 102 -11.10 -18.27 -12.50
N ASN A 103 -12.21 -18.53 -13.21
CA ASN A 103 -12.77 -19.86 -13.45
C ASN A 103 -12.13 -20.56 -14.65
N GLY A 104 -10.81 -20.44 -14.79
CA GLY A 104 -10.06 -21.48 -15.48
C GLY A 104 -10.27 -22.77 -14.69
N GLY A 105 -11.16 -23.64 -15.16
CA GLY A 105 -11.42 -24.93 -14.54
C GLY A 105 -10.11 -25.70 -14.29
N PRO A 106 -10.12 -26.67 -13.37
CA PRO A 106 -8.94 -27.38 -12.85
C PRO A 106 -8.26 -28.27 -13.93
N GLY A 107 -7.70 -27.66 -14.97
CA GLY A 107 -7.21 -28.38 -16.14
C GLY A 107 -6.49 -27.58 -17.22
N ASN A 108 -6.63 -26.25 -17.33
CA ASN A 108 -5.90 -25.48 -18.37
C ASN A 108 -5.23 -24.23 -17.79
N PRO A 109 -3.88 -24.14 -17.83
CA PRO A 109 -3.19 -22.88 -17.53
C PRO A 109 -3.65 -21.82 -18.54
N SER A 110 -4.09 -20.67 -18.04
CA SER A 110 -4.38 -19.53 -18.91
C SER A 110 -3.05 -19.04 -19.52
N SER A 111 -3.09 -18.40 -20.68
CA SER A 111 -1.89 -17.82 -21.32
C SER A 111 -1.16 -16.77 -20.46
N ASN A 112 -1.74 -16.39 -19.32
CA ASN A 112 -1.28 -15.35 -18.42
C ASN A 112 -0.73 -15.91 -17.08
N ASP A 113 -0.72 -17.24 -16.89
CA ASP A 113 -0.14 -17.89 -15.72
C ASP A 113 1.40 -17.77 -15.77
N HIS A 114 2.00 -17.10 -14.79
CA HIS A 114 3.46 -17.02 -14.65
C HIS A 114 3.92 -17.97 -13.56
N PHE A 115 4.85 -18.87 -13.88
CA PHE A 115 5.47 -19.75 -12.91
C PHE A 115 6.36 -18.96 -11.96
N VAL A 116 6.31 -19.31 -10.67
CA VAL A 116 7.07 -18.65 -9.62
C VAL A 116 7.69 -19.71 -8.71
N ALA A 117 9.00 -19.66 -8.53
CA ALA A 117 9.73 -20.55 -7.64
C ALA A 117 9.98 -19.94 -6.25
N ALA A 118 10.05 -18.61 -6.14
CA ALA A 118 10.41 -17.95 -4.90
C ALA A 118 9.51 -16.74 -4.56
N PRO A 119 9.41 -16.34 -3.27
CA PRO A 119 8.69 -15.13 -2.86
C PRO A 119 9.15 -13.89 -3.64
N GLU A 120 10.45 -13.74 -3.90
CA GLU A 120 11.03 -12.61 -4.61
C GLU A 120 10.52 -12.49 -6.05
N GLU A 121 10.22 -13.62 -6.69
CA GLU A 121 9.70 -13.66 -8.05
C GLU A 121 8.22 -13.24 -8.08
N VAL A 122 7.43 -13.50 -7.03
CA VAL A 122 6.07 -12.94 -6.86
C VAL A 122 6.15 -11.42 -6.85
N HIS A 123 7.06 -10.84 -6.05
CA HIS A 123 7.25 -9.39 -5.98
C HIS A 123 7.74 -8.79 -7.29
N ALA A 124 8.71 -9.44 -7.94
CA ALA A 124 9.22 -9.00 -9.24
C ALA A 124 8.12 -8.98 -10.30
N TYR A 125 7.24 -10.00 -10.30
CA TYR A 125 6.08 -10.05 -11.19
C TYR A 125 5.08 -8.94 -10.89
N MET A 126 4.74 -8.72 -9.61
CA MET A 126 3.86 -7.63 -9.19
C MET A 126 4.41 -6.26 -9.61
N LEU A 127 5.71 -6.00 -9.43
CA LEU A 127 6.34 -4.74 -9.86
C LEU A 127 6.37 -4.57 -11.37
N LYS A 128 6.66 -5.64 -12.12
CA LYS A 128 6.69 -5.63 -13.59
C LYS A 128 5.31 -5.37 -14.21
N THR A 129 4.26 -5.89 -13.59
CA THR A 129 2.87 -5.75 -14.03
C THR A 129 2.21 -4.45 -13.56
N MET A 130 2.95 -3.56 -12.88
CA MET A 130 2.52 -2.21 -12.51
C MET A 130 3.09 -1.11 -13.44
N PRO A 131 2.75 -1.04 -14.74
CA PRO A 131 3.12 0.11 -15.56
C PRO A 131 2.26 1.34 -15.22
N LYS A 132 2.86 2.52 -15.41
CA LYS A 132 2.39 3.86 -15.03
C LYS A 132 1.06 4.33 -15.68
N SER A 133 0.41 3.53 -16.52
CA SER A 133 -0.76 3.90 -17.34
C SER A 133 -2.11 3.37 -16.84
N ILE A 134 -2.14 2.50 -15.82
CA ILE A 134 -3.39 1.97 -15.20
C ILE A 134 -3.69 2.76 -13.92
N GLN A 135 -3.90 4.08 -14.06
CA GLN A 135 -3.93 5.01 -12.93
C GLN A 135 -5.17 4.90 -12.02
N ASP A 136 -6.25 4.24 -12.46
CA ASP A 136 -7.53 4.26 -11.72
C ASP A 136 -8.20 2.88 -11.51
N ARG A 137 -7.48 1.76 -11.63
CA ARG A 137 -8.07 0.42 -11.44
C ARG A 137 -7.43 -0.36 -10.28
N HIS A 138 -8.27 -1.08 -9.54
CA HIS A 138 -7.84 -2.08 -8.57
C HIS A 138 -7.26 -3.29 -9.30
N ILE A 139 -6.20 -3.90 -8.75
CA ILE A 139 -5.55 -5.06 -9.36
C ILE A 139 -5.61 -6.21 -8.36
N VAL A 140 -6.07 -7.38 -8.81
CA VAL A 140 -5.97 -8.62 -8.03
C VAL A 140 -4.84 -9.44 -8.59
N PHE A 141 -3.91 -9.84 -7.74
CA PHE A 141 -2.98 -10.91 -8.01
C PHE A 141 -3.50 -12.19 -7.35
N THR A 142 -3.49 -13.30 -8.07
CA THR A 142 -3.86 -14.59 -7.50
C THR A 142 -2.68 -15.54 -7.60
N VAL A 143 -2.23 -16.04 -6.46
CA VAL A 143 -1.20 -17.06 -6.36
C VAL A 143 -1.90 -18.40 -6.22
N HIS A 144 -1.67 -19.28 -7.20
CA HIS A 144 -2.20 -20.64 -7.22
C HIS A 144 -1.10 -21.62 -6.85
N VAL A 145 -1.40 -22.51 -5.90
CA VAL A 145 -0.59 -23.66 -5.56
C VAL A 145 -1.24 -24.89 -6.18
N ARG A 146 -0.55 -25.55 -7.10
CA ARG A 146 -1.06 -26.70 -7.86
C ARG A 146 -0.26 -27.96 -7.55
N GLN A 147 -0.93 -29.06 -7.29
CA GLN A 147 -0.33 -30.40 -7.28
C GLN A 147 -0.70 -31.08 -8.60
N SER A 148 0.27 -31.19 -9.52
CA SER A 148 0.04 -31.58 -10.92
C SER A 148 -1.09 -30.77 -11.59
N ARG A 149 -2.28 -31.36 -11.84
CA ARG A 149 -3.44 -30.72 -12.48
C ARG A 149 -4.50 -30.22 -11.49
N LYS A 150 -4.37 -30.51 -10.19
CA LYS A 150 -5.34 -30.09 -9.17
C LYS A 150 -4.85 -28.84 -8.46
N CYS A 151 -5.70 -27.83 -8.35
CA CYS A 151 -5.41 -26.66 -7.50
C CYS A 151 -5.56 -27.10 -6.03
N CYS A 152 -4.48 -26.98 -5.28
CA CYS A 152 -4.41 -27.37 -3.87
C CYS A 152 -4.40 -26.18 -2.92
N GLY A 153 -4.19 -24.97 -3.45
CA GLY A 153 -4.41 -23.74 -2.70
C GLY A 153 -4.48 -22.51 -3.59
N ILE A 154 -5.13 -21.48 -3.07
CA ILE A 154 -5.31 -20.20 -3.73
C ILE A 154 -5.05 -19.11 -2.69
N LEU A 155 -4.36 -18.03 -3.08
CA LEU A 155 -4.16 -16.83 -2.28
C LEU A 155 -4.46 -15.60 -3.14
N HIS A 156 -5.35 -14.72 -2.69
CA HIS A 156 -5.71 -13.51 -3.40
C HIS A 156 -5.05 -12.29 -2.76
N LEU A 157 -4.29 -11.51 -3.53
CA LEU A 157 -3.71 -10.23 -3.13
C LEU A 157 -4.44 -9.12 -3.89
N LEU A 158 -5.32 -8.39 -3.22
CA LEU A 158 -6.04 -7.26 -3.78
C LEU A 158 -5.27 -5.96 -3.51
N LEU A 159 -4.75 -5.36 -4.56
CA LEU A 159 -4.12 -4.04 -4.52
C LEU A 159 -5.15 -2.93 -4.74
N LEU A 160 -5.36 -2.11 -3.72
CA LEU A 160 -6.25 -0.96 -3.77
C LEU A 160 -5.44 0.28 -4.20
N ARG A 161 -5.82 0.88 -5.34
CA ARG A 161 -5.14 2.05 -5.91
C ARG A 161 -5.92 3.33 -5.61
N LYS A 162 -5.21 4.41 -5.26
CA LYS A 162 -5.83 5.69 -4.86
C LYS A 162 -6.29 6.46 -6.10
N ARG A 163 -7.61 6.63 -6.26
CA ARG A 163 -8.19 7.49 -7.30
C ARG A 163 -7.74 8.93 -7.06
N THR A 164 -7.00 9.51 -8.01
CA THR A 164 -6.49 10.87 -7.87
C THR A 164 -7.64 11.89 -7.79
N ARG A 165 -7.51 12.87 -6.89
CA ARG A 165 -8.36 14.09 -6.69
C ARG A 165 -9.39 14.16 -5.57
N SER A 166 -9.42 13.25 -4.60
CA SER A 166 -10.02 13.61 -3.31
C SER A 166 -9.26 12.98 -2.14
N SER A 167 -9.20 13.76 -1.07
CA SER A 167 -8.68 13.41 0.25
C SER A 167 -9.06 11.98 0.63
N SER A 168 -8.08 11.22 1.11
CA SER A 168 -8.27 9.89 1.72
C SER A 168 -9.17 8.91 0.95
N LEU A 169 -8.61 8.17 -0.01
CA LEU A 169 -8.91 6.74 -0.09
C LEU A 169 -7.96 6.00 0.87
N GLY A 170 -8.00 6.38 2.14
CA GLY A 170 -8.01 5.33 3.14
C GLY A 170 -9.46 4.88 3.09
N LEU A 171 -9.75 3.64 2.71
CA LEU A 171 -11.01 3.06 3.15
C LEU A 171 -10.96 3.21 4.68
N PRO A 172 -11.75 4.10 5.30
CA PRO A 172 -11.84 4.10 6.73
C PRO A 172 -12.15 2.66 7.10
N LEU A 173 -11.45 2.12 8.09
CA LEU A 173 -11.68 0.75 8.53
C LEU A 173 -13.17 0.47 8.71
N ASP A 174 -13.89 1.47 9.21
CA ASP A 174 -15.34 1.54 9.35
C ASP A 174 -16.09 1.24 8.05
N THR A 175 -15.63 1.73 6.90
CA THR A 175 -16.26 1.43 5.60
C THR A 175 -16.01 0.00 5.16
N LEU A 176 -14.81 -0.57 5.41
CA LEU A 176 -14.54 -1.99 5.13
C LEU A 176 -15.38 -2.89 6.04
N VAL A 177 -15.41 -2.57 7.33
CA VAL A 177 -16.20 -3.28 8.35
C VAL A 177 -17.69 -3.19 8.02
N ASN A 178 -18.21 -2.03 7.64
CA ASN A 178 -19.60 -1.86 7.22
C ASN A 178 -19.92 -2.66 5.96
N ILE A 179 -19.00 -2.71 4.99
CA ILE A 179 -19.15 -3.55 3.78
C ILE A 179 -19.18 -5.03 4.16
N LEU A 180 -18.29 -5.50 5.03
CA LEU A 180 -18.22 -6.90 5.45
C LEU A 180 -19.42 -7.30 6.30
N GLN A 181 -19.83 -6.47 7.25
CA GLN A 181 -21.04 -6.67 8.05
C GLN A 181 -22.30 -6.71 7.18
N ALA A 182 -22.38 -5.86 6.16
CA ALA A 182 -23.51 -5.88 5.24
C ALA A 182 -23.47 -7.08 4.27
N LEU A 183 -22.28 -7.60 3.92
CA LEU A 183 -22.13 -8.87 3.19
C LEU A 183 -22.48 -10.09 4.05
N GLU A 184 -22.25 -10.04 5.36
CA GLU A 184 -22.61 -11.09 6.32
C GLU A 184 -24.11 -11.09 6.63
N SER A 185 -24.72 -9.91 6.75
CA SER A 185 -26.11 -9.75 7.21
C SER A 185 -27.17 -9.69 6.11
N SER A 186 -26.80 -9.44 4.85
CA SER A 186 -27.77 -9.27 3.75
C SER A 186 -27.67 -10.36 2.66
N PRO A 187 -28.71 -11.18 2.44
CA PRO A 187 -28.81 -12.06 1.27
C PRO A 187 -29.27 -11.31 0.00
N LYS A 188 -29.60 -10.02 0.09
CA LYS A 188 -30.14 -9.22 -1.03
C LYS A 188 -29.06 -8.43 -1.75
N THR A 189 -29.14 -8.44 -3.07
CA THR A 189 -28.20 -7.90 -4.06
C THR A 189 -28.12 -6.36 -4.16
N HIS A 190 -28.89 -5.62 -3.35
CA HIS A 190 -28.93 -4.15 -3.39
C HIS A 190 -28.30 -3.56 -2.13
N MET A 191 -26.98 -3.36 -2.19
CA MET A 191 -26.23 -2.64 -1.17
C MET A 191 -26.06 -1.18 -1.64
N GLU A 192 -26.78 -0.25 -1.02
CA GLU A 192 -26.70 1.19 -1.28
C GLU A 192 -25.46 1.82 -0.63
N TYR A 193 -24.27 1.56 -1.17
CA TYR A 193 -23.04 2.21 -0.70
C TYR A 193 -22.30 2.90 -1.83
N HIS A 194 -21.58 3.97 -1.51
CA HIS A 194 -20.68 4.67 -2.44
C HIS A 194 -19.55 3.78 -3.04
N ASN A 195 -19.43 2.52 -2.60
CA ASN A 195 -18.41 1.55 -2.99
C ASN A 195 -19.00 0.21 -3.49
N ILE A 196 -20.08 0.24 -4.28
CA ILE A 196 -20.70 -0.96 -4.90
C ILE A 196 -19.66 -1.82 -5.63
N GLN A 197 -18.68 -1.20 -6.28
CA GLN A 197 -17.64 -1.92 -7.02
C GLN A 197 -16.77 -2.78 -6.10
N LEU A 198 -16.21 -2.21 -5.03
CA LEU A 198 -15.40 -2.95 -4.05
C LEU A 198 -16.21 -4.04 -3.35
N THR A 199 -17.47 -3.74 -3.00
CA THR A 199 -18.39 -4.68 -2.37
C THR A 199 -18.64 -5.90 -3.26
N ARG A 200 -18.84 -5.69 -4.57
CA ARG A 200 -18.97 -6.78 -5.55
C ARG A 200 -17.69 -7.59 -5.68
N ILE A 201 -16.54 -6.94 -5.76
CA ILE A 201 -15.22 -7.59 -5.85
C ILE A 201 -14.96 -8.47 -4.62
N LEU A 202 -15.18 -7.95 -3.42
CA LEU A 202 -15.00 -8.70 -2.18
C LEU A 202 -15.98 -9.87 -2.09
N LYS A 203 -17.26 -9.66 -2.44
CA LYS A 203 -18.23 -10.76 -2.52
C LYS A 203 -17.80 -11.86 -3.50
N GLN A 204 -17.22 -11.49 -4.63
CA GLN A 204 -16.71 -12.43 -5.63
C GLN A 204 -15.48 -13.20 -5.14
N LEU A 205 -14.55 -12.55 -4.41
CA LEU A 205 -13.34 -13.17 -3.88
C LEU A 205 -13.62 -14.05 -2.64
N MET A 206 -14.55 -13.64 -1.78
CA MET A 206 -14.91 -14.37 -0.56
C MET A 206 -15.88 -15.54 -0.85
N GLY A 207 -16.68 -15.44 -1.92
CA GLY A 207 -17.59 -16.48 -2.38
C GLY A 207 -18.58 -16.97 -1.31
N ASP A 208 -18.91 -18.26 -1.38
CA ASP A 208 -19.77 -18.95 -0.40
C ASP A 208 -19.01 -19.68 0.71
N SER A 209 -17.75 -19.30 0.93
CA SER A 209 -16.95 -19.91 2.00
C SER A 209 -17.55 -19.66 3.39
N GLU A 210 -17.48 -20.69 4.24
CA GLU A 210 -17.93 -20.60 5.64
C GLU A 210 -16.98 -19.76 6.49
N ARG A 211 -15.70 -19.66 6.07
CA ARG A 211 -14.64 -18.90 6.73
C ARG A 211 -13.76 -18.20 5.71
N THR A 212 -13.56 -16.90 5.87
CA THR A 212 -12.60 -16.12 5.08
C THR A 212 -11.77 -15.26 6.01
N VAL A 213 -10.45 -15.40 5.95
CA VAL A 213 -9.52 -14.46 6.59
C VAL A 213 -9.23 -13.32 5.64
N VAL A 214 -9.50 -12.10 6.12
CA VAL A 214 -9.17 -10.86 5.41
C VAL A 214 -8.09 -10.13 6.18
N ILE A 215 -6.91 -9.96 5.57
CA ILE A 215 -5.85 -9.12 6.12
C ILE A 215 -5.86 -7.76 5.47
N SER A 216 -6.12 -6.71 6.26
CA SER A 216 -5.91 -5.34 5.82
C SER A 216 -4.52 -4.88 6.26
N TYR A 217 -3.65 -4.60 5.28
CA TYR A 217 -2.29 -4.11 5.49
C TYR A 217 -2.09 -2.75 4.80
N PRO A 218 -2.55 -1.65 5.41
CA PRO A 218 -2.31 -0.33 4.86
C PRO A 218 -0.83 0.01 4.99
N PHE A 219 -0.19 0.35 3.88
CA PHE A 219 1.14 0.92 3.91
C PHE A 219 1.00 2.33 4.47
N GLU A 220 1.71 2.65 5.55
CA GLU A 220 1.89 4.05 5.96
C GLU A 220 2.64 4.77 4.84
N SER A 221 1.90 5.26 3.84
CA SER A 221 2.29 6.51 3.21
C SER A 221 2.45 7.44 4.40
N HIS A 222 3.68 7.86 4.67
CA HIS A 222 3.97 8.84 5.70
C HIS A 222 2.81 9.81 5.68
N CYS A 223 2.12 9.99 6.82
CA CYS A 223 1.17 11.08 6.96
C CYS A 223 1.94 12.29 6.45
N ARG A 224 1.70 12.67 5.19
CA ARG A 224 2.39 13.78 4.57
C ARG A 224 1.97 14.90 5.48
N GLU A 225 2.92 15.52 6.18
CA GLU A 225 2.63 16.72 6.94
C GLU A 225 1.79 17.58 6.01
N LEU A 226 0.51 17.70 6.36
CA LEU A 226 -0.45 18.40 5.54
C LEU A 226 0.14 19.80 5.45
N THR A 227 0.52 20.19 4.24
CA THR A 227 1.13 21.50 4.05
C THR A 227 0.12 22.55 4.49
N SER A 228 0.58 23.76 4.81
CA SER A 228 -0.34 24.86 5.15
C SER A 228 -1.37 25.11 4.03
N GLU A 229 -1.06 24.73 2.79
CA GLU A 229 -1.98 24.75 1.65
C GLU A 229 -3.04 23.64 1.72
N ASP A 230 -2.67 22.43 2.14
CA ASP A 230 -3.61 21.31 2.32
C ASP A 230 -4.62 21.59 3.45
N TRP A 231 -4.17 22.16 4.56
CA TRP A 231 -5.04 22.60 5.65
C TRP A 231 -5.95 23.75 5.23
N ARG A 232 -5.43 24.72 4.48
CA ARG A 232 -6.23 25.82 3.93
C ARG A 232 -7.29 25.32 2.95
N GLY A 233 -6.95 24.30 2.15
CA GLY A 233 -7.88 23.62 1.26
C GLY A 233 -9.00 22.91 2.02
N LYS A 234 -8.67 22.15 3.07
CA LYS A 234 -9.66 21.49 3.94
C LYS A 234 -10.56 22.49 4.66
N TYR A 235 -9.99 23.55 5.21
CA TYR A 235 -10.74 24.62 5.88
C TYR A 235 -11.72 25.32 4.92
N ARG A 236 -11.28 25.63 3.69
CA ARG A 236 -12.17 26.19 2.66
C ARG A 236 -13.31 25.25 2.30
N ASN A 237 -13.02 23.95 2.12
CA ASN A 237 -14.06 22.96 1.83
C ASN A 237 -15.05 22.82 2.98
N GLU A 238 -14.59 22.84 4.23
CA GLU A 238 -15.47 22.74 5.38
C GLU A 238 -16.32 24.01 5.55
N ARG A 239 -15.77 25.20 5.29
CA ARG A 239 -16.54 26.45 5.23
C ARG A 239 -17.57 26.46 4.10
N LEU A 240 -17.25 25.89 2.94
CA LEU A 240 -18.21 25.74 1.86
C LEU A 240 -19.36 24.80 2.25
N LYS A 241 -19.06 23.66 2.87
CA LYS A 241 -20.09 22.75 3.40
C LYS A 241 -20.96 23.42 4.44
N TYR A 242 -20.35 24.10 5.41
CA TYR A 242 -21.06 24.86 6.43
C TYR A 242 -21.97 25.93 5.81
N SER A 243 -21.49 26.69 4.82
CA SER A 243 -22.31 27.69 4.11
C SER A 243 -23.49 27.05 3.36
N CYS A 244 -23.27 25.92 2.68
CA CYS A 244 -24.35 25.18 2.04
C CYS A 244 -25.36 24.63 3.06
N LEU A 245 -24.89 24.21 4.23
CA LEU A 245 -25.75 23.71 5.32
C LEU A 245 -26.55 24.86 5.95
N LYS A 246 -25.91 26.00 6.26
CA LYS A 246 -26.54 27.25 6.76
C LYS A 246 -27.66 27.67 5.81
N ASN A 247 -27.38 27.76 4.50
CA ASN A 247 -28.38 28.12 3.50
C ASN A 247 -29.53 27.11 3.40
N LYS A 248 -29.25 25.82 3.58
CA LYS A 248 -30.28 24.77 3.55
C LYS A 248 -31.17 24.81 4.78
N VAL A 249 -30.61 25.06 5.96
CA VAL A 249 -31.35 25.21 7.21
C VAL A 249 -32.22 26.48 7.18
N LEU A 250 -31.65 27.61 6.74
CA LEU A 250 -32.40 28.86 6.51
C LEU A 250 -33.47 28.71 5.42
N GLY A 251 -33.32 27.74 4.51
CA GLY A 251 -34.33 27.41 3.52
C GLY A 251 -35.53 26.62 4.07
N LEU A 252 -35.37 25.97 5.23
CA LEU A 252 -36.36 25.06 5.82
C LEU A 252 -37.18 25.67 6.95
N THR A 253 -36.72 26.75 7.57
CA THR A 253 -37.42 27.46 8.65
C THR A 253 -38.25 28.65 8.15
N LEU A 254 -39.36 28.94 8.83
CA LEU A 254 -40.22 30.12 8.57
C LEU A 254 -39.63 31.40 9.20
N GLU A 255 -38.92 31.28 10.32
CA GLU A 255 -38.22 32.34 11.04
C GLU A 255 -36.77 32.48 10.52
N LYS A 256 -36.64 32.89 9.25
CA LYS A 256 -35.33 32.96 8.58
C LYS A 256 -34.42 34.05 9.13
N GLU A 257 -35.00 35.12 9.63
CA GLU A 257 -34.28 36.32 10.07
C GLU A 257 -33.63 36.10 11.44
N GLU A 258 -34.37 35.59 12.42
CA GLU A 258 -33.85 35.28 13.76
C GLU A 258 -32.76 34.20 13.72
N LEU A 259 -32.93 33.17 12.88
CA LEU A 259 -31.95 32.11 12.74
C LEU A 259 -30.70 32.60 11.98
N ALA A 260 -30.84 33.52 11.03
CA ALA A 260 -29.71 34.13 10.33
C ALA A 260 -28.89 35.00 11.30
N GLU A 261 -29.56 35.79 12.12
CA GLU A 261 -28.94 36.63 13.16
C GLU A 261 -28.21 35.77 14.21
N TYR A 262 -28.79 34.63 14.60
CA TYR A 262 -28.12 33.66 15.46
C TYR A 262 -26.84 33.08 14.84
N PHE A 263 -26.86 32.66 13.57
CA PHE A 263 -25.65 32.19 12.89
C PHE A 263 -24.60 33.29 12.74
N ASP A 264 -25.03 34.53 12.50
CA ASP A 264 -24.12 35.66 12.37
C ASP A 264 -23.50 36.03 13.73
N SER A 265 -24.24 35.93 14.84
CA SER A 265 -23.72 36.11 16.21
C SER A 265 -22.66 35.05 16.60
N LEU A 266 -22.86 33.80 16.20
CA LEU A 266 -21.89 32.72 16.39
C LEU A 266 -20.62 32.91 15.55
N GLU A 267 -20.74 33.54 14.38
CA GLU A 267 -19.61 33.85 13.50
C GLU A 267 -18.85 35.12 13.91
N SER A 268 -19.47 35.98 14.73
CA SER A 268 -18.92 37.27 15.18
C SER A 268 -18.49 37.31 16.65
N SER A 269 -18.54 36.19 17.36
CA SER A 269 -18.11 36.07 18.77
C SER A 269 -16.57 36.01 18.94
N GLU A 270 -15.87 37.05 18.46
CA GLU A 270 -14.64 37.56 19.08
C GLU A 270 -14.85 39.06 19.28
N SER A 271 -15.00 39.46 20.55
CA SER A 271 -15.15 40.82 21.10
C SER A 271 -16.56 41.28 21.51
N SER A 272 -16.60 41.76 22.76
CA SER A 272 -17.64 42.53 23.48
C SER A 272 -18.65 41.78 24.36
N GLU A 273 -18.30 41.71 25.66
CA GLU A 273 -19.22 41.66 26.79
C GLU A 273 -19.70 43.09 27.16
N ASP A 274 -20.92 43.13 27.71
CA ASP A 274 -21.57 44.16 28.56
C ASP A 274 -22.00 45.52 27.98
N GLN A 275 -23.32 45.76 27.99
CA GLN A 275 -24.03 46.70 28.91
C GLN A 275 -25.57 46.58 28.77
N PRO A 276 -26.37 46.62 29.85
CA PRO A 276 -27.79 46.95 29.78
C PRO A 276 -28.08 48.40 30.21
N GLU A 277 -29.13 48.95 29.60
CA GLU A 277 -29.57 50.34 29.65
C GLU A 277 -30.24 50.76 30.96
N ASP A 278 -30.04 52.03 31.29
CA ASP A 278 -30.61 52.78 32.42
C ASP A 278 -31.89 53.48 31.93
N ASN A 279 -33.02 53.39 32.66
CA ASN A 279 -34.20 54.21 32.36
C ASN A 279 -35.00 54.60 33.62
N ASN A 280 -35.37 55.87 33.62
CA ASN A 280 -35.88 56.68 34.73
C ASN A 280 -37.41 56.63 34.92
N MET A 281 -37.82 57.05 36.13
CA MET A 281 -38.96 57.94 36.52
C MET A 281 -40.11 57.38 37.37
N LYS A 282 -40.19 57.95 38.60
CA LYS A 282 -41.31 58.57 39.38
C LYS A 282 -42.77 58.17 39.00
N GLN A 283 -43.74 57.97 39.89
CA GLN A 283 -44.09 58.78 41.07
C GLN A 283 -45.24 58.10 41.89
N GLU A 284 -45.26 58.38 43.20
CA GLU A 284 -46.33 58.39 44.22
C GLU A 284 -47.74 57.84 43.89
N ASP A 285 -48.21 56.88 44.71
CA ASP A 285 -49.34 57.03 45.67
C ASP A 285 -49.87 55.64 46.06
N GLN A 286 -49.83 55.29 47.35
CA GLN A 286 -50.91 54.60 48.10
C GLN A 286 -50.42 54.08 49.46
N GLU A 287 -50.35 55.00 50.42
CA GLU A 287 -50.29 54.70 51.86
C GLU A 287 -51.61 54.08 52.35
N LYS A 288 -51.81 52.79 52.09
CA LYS A 288 -52.71 51.91 52.88
C LYS A 288 -52.48 50.39 52.70
N GLU A 289 -51.61 49.97 51.77
CA GLU A 289 -51.15 48.57 51.65
C GLU A 289 -49.82 48.27 52.39
N LEU A 290 -49.23 49.28 53.03
CA LEU A 290 -47.87 49.27 53.59
C LEU A 290 -47.67 48.36 54.82
N LYS A 291 -48.71 47.70 55.33
CA LYS A 291 -48.63 46.80 56.50
C LYS A 291 -48.65 45.31 56.14
N ILE A 292 -49.20 44.94 54.97
CA ILE A 292 -49.19 43.56 54.47
C ILE A 292 -47.95 43.33 53.61
N LEU A 293 -47.55 44.32 52.80
CA LEU A 293 -46.31 44.29 52.00
C LEU A 293 -45.04 44.20 52.85
N LYS A 294 -44.95 44.90 54.00
CA LYS A 294 -43.76 44.82 54.88
C LYS A 294 -43.52 43.42 55.51
N MET A 295 -44.55 42.57 55.60
CA MET A 295 -44.42 41.18 56.07
C MET A 295 -44.04 40.21 54.93
N VAL A 296 -44.35 40.55 53.68
CA VAL A 296 -43.97 39.79 52.48
C VAL A 296 -42.58 40.21 51.98
N GLU A 297 -42.24 41.50 52.03
CA GLU A 297 -40.92 42.06 51.74
C GLU A 297 -39.86 41.59 52.74
N SER A 298 -40.21 41.36 54.01
CA SER A 298 -39.25 40.82 55.00
C SER A 298 -38.96 39.33 54.81
N LYS A 299 -39.94 38.54 54.33
CA LYS A 299 -39.71 37.14 53.91
C LYS A 299 -38.94 37.05 52.58
N ASN A 300 -39.30 37.88 51.60
CA ASN A 300 -38.61 37.93 50.32
C ASN A 300 -37.18 38.46 50.47
N ASN A 301 -36.92 39.45 51.33
CA ASN A 301 -35.55 39.92 51.58
C ASN A 301 -34.66 38.85 52.20
N TYR A 302 -35.19 38.08 53.16
CA TYR A 302 -34.40 37.00 53.77
C TYR A 302 -34.07 35.91 52.74
N GLN A 303 -35.03 35.57 51.88
CA GLN A 303 -34.84 34.58 50.82
C GLN A 303 -33.86 35.07 49.74
N LEU A 304 -33.96 36.34 49.32
CA LEU A 304 -32.98 36.97 48.42
C LEU A 304 -31.58 37.02 49.03
N GLN A 305 -31.48 37.28 50.33
CA GLN A 305 -30.21 37.33 51.03
C GLN A 305 -29.55 35.94 51.12
N CYS A 306 -30.33 34.89 51.34
CA CYS A 306 -29.85 33.50 51.26
C CYS A 306 -29.40 33.13 49.84
N GLU A 307 -30.17 33.49 48.80
CA GLU A 307 -29.78 33.25 47.40
C GLU A 307 -28.50 34.01 47.01
N LEU A 308 -28.34 35.25 47.48
CA LEU A 308 -27.12 36.05 47.28
C LEU A 308 -25.91 35.45 48.00
N GLU A 309 -26.09 34.88 49.20
CA GLU A 309 -25.03 34.16 49.91
C GLU A 309 -24.64 32.85 49.20
N GLU A 310 -25.61 32.10 48.67
CA GLU A 310 -25.36 30.89 47.86
C GLU A 310 -24.62 31.23 46.56
N ILE A 311 -25.05 32.26 45.84
CA ILE A 311 -24.34 32.77 44.65
C ILE A 311 -22.92 33.22 45.02
N GLY A 312 -22.78 33.91 46.16
CA GLY A 312 -21.48 34.36 46.67
C GLY A 312 -20.53 33.21 47.01
N LEU A 313 -21.05 32.09 47.55
CA LEU A 313 -20.28 30.88 47.79
C LEU A 313 -19.92 30.16 46.47
N ALA A 314 -20.88 30.00 45.57
CA ALA A 314 -20.65 29.38 44.26
C ALA A 314 -19.63 30.16 43.40
N ALA A 315 -19.65 31.50 43.48
CA ALA A 315 -18.68 32.36 42.81
C ALA A 315 -17.27 32.20 43.40
N LYS A 316 -17.15 32.06 44.73
CA LYS A 316 -15.86 31.78 45.39
C LYS A 316 -15.31 30.42 44.98
N ASP A 317 -16.14 29.38 44.94
CA ASP A 317 -15.73 28.04 44.48
C ASP A 317 -15.28 28.08 43.00
N SER A 318 -16.00 28.80 42.15
CA SER A 318 -15.62 28.99 40.74
C SER A 318 -14.28 29.73 40.60
N ILE A 319 -14.00 30.73 41.44
CA ILE A 319 -12.71 31.44 41.42
C ILE A 319 -11.56 30.48 41.76
N VAL A 320 -11.73 29.58 42.74
CA VAL A 320 -10.71 28.58 43.09
C VAL A 320 -10.46 27.62 41.92
N GLN A 321 -11.52 27.16 41.25
CA GLN A 321 -11.39 26.30 40.06
C GLN A 321 -10.66 27.02 38.92
N LEU A 322 -10.96 28.30 38.68
CA LEU A 322 -10.26 29.11 37.67
C LEU A 322 -8.78 29.29 37.98
N GLN A 323 -8.42 29.45 39.26
CA GLN A 323 -7.01 29.51 39.69
C GLN A 323 -6.28 28.18 39.45
N GLU A 324 -6.94 27.05 39.69
CA GLU A 324 -6.40 25.72 39.39
C GLU A 324 -6.19 25.52 37.88
N ILE A 325 -7.18 25.90 37.06
CA ILE A 325 -7.05 25.86 35.60
C ILE A 325 -5.89 26.74 35.13
N GLN A 326 -5.73 27.94 35.70
CA GLN A 326 -4.63 28.83 35.35
C GLN A 326 -3.26 28.23 35.68
N LEU A 327 -3.14 27.53 36.81
CA LEU A 327 -1.92 26.79 37.17
C LEU A 327 -1.64 25.67 36.15
N ASN A 328 -2.66 24.89 35.78
CA ASN A 328 -2.54 23.81 34.81
C ASN A 328 -2.13 24.32 33.42
N ILE A 329 -2.69 25.46 32.98
CA ILE A 329 -2.28 26.12 31.73
C ILE A 329 -0.81 26.53 31.79
N GLY A 330 -0.35 27.05 32.93
CA GLY A 330 1.06 27.39 33.14
C GLY A 330 1.99 26.18 33.01
N GLN A 331 1.64 25.06 33.65
CA GLN A 331 2.40 23.81 33.54
C GLN A 331 2.43 23.27 32.11
N LEU A 332 1.27 23.27 31.43
CA LEU A 332 1.17 22.81 30.04
C LEU A 332 2.00 23.68 29.08
N ALA A 333 2.05 24.99 29.31
CA ALA A 333 2.88 25.90 28.52
C ALA A 333 4.39 25.61 28.70
N GLU A 334 4.82 25.26 29.91
CA GLU A 334 6.21 24.86 30.18
C GLU A 334 6.56 23.53 29.51
N GLU A 335 5.68 22.52 29.61
CA GLU A 335 5.84 21.25 28.91
C GLU A 335 5.92 21.43 27.40
N HIS A 336 5.04 22.28 26.84
CA HIS A 336 5.06 22.60 25.42
C HIS A 336 6.39 23.25 24.98
N ASN A 337 6.93 24.18 25.77
CA ASN A 337 8.24 24.80 25.49
C ASN A 337 9.39 23.77 25.51
N ILE A 338 9.36 22.83 26.45
CA ILE A 338 10.36 21.75 26.52
C ILE A 338 10.27 20.87 25.27
N LEU A 339 9.05 20.47 24.89
CA LEU A 339 8.82 19.65 23.68
C LEU A 339 9.25 20.38 22.41
N GLU A 340 8.98 21.68 22.29
CA GLU A 340 9.39 22.49 21.15
C GLU A 340 10.93 22.56 21.04
N HIS A 341 11.63 22.71 22.17
CA HIS A 341 13.09 22.67 22.20
C HIS A 341 13.65 21.30 21.80
N GLN A 342 13.04 20.20 22.25
CA GLN A 342 13.43 18.85 21.85
C GLN A 342 13.21 18.62 20.36
N LEU A 343 12.07 19.08 19.82
CA LEU A 343 11.76 18.99 18.39
C LEU A 343 12.78 19.76 17.56
N LYS A 344 13.12 21.00 17.96
CA LYS A 344 14.16 21.81 17.30
C LYS A 344 15.52 21.11 17.30
N ARG A 345 15.90 20.47 18.41
CA ARG A 345 17.14 19.68 18.49
C ARG A 345 17.10 18.48 17.54
N LYS A 346 16.03 17.70 17.55
CA LYS A 346 15.86 16.52 16.69
C LYS A 346 15.86 16.89 15.20
N ASN A 347 15.25 18.00 14.85
CA ASN A 347 15.28 18.51 13.47
C ASN A 347 16.70 18.90 13.02
N ARG A 348 17.52 19.46 13.91
CA ARG A 348 18.94 19.73 13.60
C ARG A 348 19.73 18.43 13.42
N GLU A 349 19.55 17.46 14.30
CA GLU A 349 20.19 16.14 14.19
C GLU A 349 19.79 15.45 12.86
N LEU A 350 18.51 15.50 12.50
CA LEU A 350 18.01 14.94 11.25
C LEU A 350 18.58 15.67 10.02
N ALA A 351 18.70 16.99 10.06
CA ALA A 351 19.33 17.76 9.00
C ALA A 351 20.79 17.35 8.79
N THR A 352 21.56 17.18 9.86
CA THR A 352 22.96 16.71 9.79
C THR A 352 23.05 15.31 9.16
N ILE A 353 22.26 14.35 9.66
CA ILE A 353 22.26 12.98 9.11
C ILE A 353 21.83 12.97 7.64
N SER A 354 20.85 13.80 7.26
CA SER A 354 20.40 13.88 5.88
C SER A 354 21.49 14.41 4.93
N ALA A 355 22.32 15.35 5.40
CA ALA A 355 23.45 15.86 4.63
C ALA A 355 24.55 14.80 4.46
N GLU A 356 24.86 14.04 5.51
CA GLU A 356 25.81 12.92 5.46
C GLU A 356 25.34 11.80 4.51
N LEU A 357 24.05 11.45 4.58
CA LEU A 357 23.44 10.47 3.66
C LEU A 357 23.47 10.95 2.20
N TRP A 358 23.27 12.25 1.98
CA TRP A 358 23.37 12.82 0.64
C TRP A 358 24.80 12.75 0.11
N HIS A 359 25.79 13.07 0.94
CA HIS A 359 27.20 13.01 0.56
C HIS A 359 27.66 11.59 0.22
N THR A 360 27.38 10.63 1.09
CA THR A 360 27.71 9.20 0.89
C THR A 360 27.01 8.62 -0.35
N ARG A 361 25.77 9.05 -0.63
CA ARG A 361 25.07 8.65 -1.86
C ARG A 361 25.77 9.15 -3.11
N GLU A 362 26.26 10.39 -3.11
CA GLU A 362 26.94 10.95 -4.28
C GLU A 362 28.31 10.28 -4.49
N GLU A 363 29.06 10.01 -3.42
CA GLU A 363 30.30 9.22 -3.50
C GLU A 363 30.06 7.82 -4.08
N LEU A 364 29.01 7.12 -3.64
CA LEU A 364 28.67 5.79 -4.16
C LEU A 364 28.31 5.85 -5.65
N LYS A 365 27.64 6.91 -6.08
CA LYS A 365 27.30 7.14 -7.50
C LYS A 365 28.56 7.38 -8.33
N GLU A 366 29.53 8.15 -7.82
CA GLU A 366 30.84 8.32 -8.46
C GLU A 366 31.61 7.01 -8.55
N GLN A 367 31.69 6.23 -7.47
CA GLN A 367 32.33 4.91 -7.46
C GLN A 367 31.68 3.95 -8.47
N LYS A 368 30.35 3.97 -8.57
CA LYS A 368 29.61 3.15 -9.54
C LYS A 368 29.94 3.56 -10.98
N LEU A 369 30.04 4.86 -11.27
CA LEU A 369 30.43 5.35 -12.58
C LEU A 369 31.86 4.94 -12.93
N PHE A 370 32.79 5.10 -11.98
CA PHE A 370 34.17 4.68 -12.13
C PHE A 370 34.28 3.16 -12.40
N PHE A 371 33.55 2.34 -11.64
CA PHE A 371 33.54 0.89 -11.84
C PHE A 371 32.96 0.51 -13.21
N LYS A 372 31.88 1.17 -13.64
CA LYS A 372 31.29 0.96 -14.98
C LYS A 372 32.29 1.31 -16.09
N GLN A 373 33.03 2.41 -15.93
CA GLN A 373 34.07 2.79 -16.87
C GLN A 373 35.18 1.73 -16.92
N LYS A 374 35.66 1.26 -15.77
CA LYS A 374 36.68 0.19 -15.70
C LYS A 374 36.20 -1.11 -16.34
N LEU A 375 34.96 -1.50 -16.12
CA LEU A 375 34.38 -2.67 -16.80
C LEU A 375 34.36 -2.50 -18.32
N SER A 376 34.03 -1.30 -18.81
CA SER A 376 34.05 -1.03 -20.26
C SER A 376 35.47 -1.09 -20.85
N GLU A 377 36.48 -0.59 -20.12
CA GLU A 377 37.89 -0.69 -20.51
C GLU A 377 38.32 -2.16 -20.60
N TYR A 378 38.02 -2.97 -19.58
CA TYR A 378 38.34 -4.40 -19.60
C TYR A 378 37.58 -5.15 -20.69
N SER A 379 36.29 -4.86 -20.89
CA SER A 379 35.50 -5.47 -21.96
C SER A 379 36.10 -5.19 -23.34
N ASN A 380 36.55 -3.96 -23.57
CA ASN A 380 37.19 -3.58 -24.82
C ASN A 380 38.52 -4.30 -25.02
N MET A 381 39.33 -4.39 -23.96
CA MET A 381 40.60 -5.13 -23.98
C MET A 381 40.39 -6.62 -24.26
N PHE A 382 39.40 -7.26 -23.62
CA PHE A 382 39.07 -8.66 -23.91
C PHE A 382 38.60 -8.84 -25.35
N HIS A 383 37.77 -7.93 -25.87
CA HIS A 383 37.36 -7.98 -27.27
C HIS A 383 38.51 -7.80 -28.25
N SER A 384 39.51 -6.96 -27.96
CA SER A 384 40.68 -6.82 -28.84
C SER A 384 41.55 -8.07 -28.81
N LEU A 385 41.85 -8.60 -27.62
CA LEU A 385 42.61 -9.85 -27.46
C LEU A 385 41.91 -11.03 -28.14
N TRP A 386 40.59 -11.14 -27.96
CA TRP A 386 39.80 -12.19 -28.57
C TRP A 386 39.81 -12.11 -30.10
N ARG A 387 39.66 -10.91 -30.67
CA ARG A 387 39.77 -10.71 -32.13
C ARG A 387 41.16 -11.08 -32.66
N GLN A 388 42.21 -10.69 -31.93
CA GLN A 388 43.57 -11.04 -32.31
C GLN A 388 43.78 -12.56 -32.29
N GLN A 389 43.36 -13.24 -31.22
CA GLN A 389 43.46 -14.70 -31.10
C GLN A 389 42.69 -15.42 -32.22
N ILE A 390 41.49 -14.96 -32.57
CA ILE A 390 40.73 -15.53 -33.70
C ILE A 390 41.50 -15.36 -35.01
N SER A 391 42.06 -14.17 -35.26
CA SER A 391 42.85 -13.92 -36.46
C SER A 391 44.06 -14.85 -36.56
N ASP A 392 44.78 -15.04 -35.45
CA ASP A 392 45.96 -15.91 -35.40
C ASP A 392 45.58 -17.37 -35.66
N ILE A 393 44.48 -17.86 -35.07
CA ILE A 393 43.94 -19.20 -35.33
C ILE A 393 43.57 -19.37 -36.81
N GLN A 394 42.87 -18.40 -37.41
CA GLN A 394 42.48 -18.45 -38.81
C GLN A 394 43.69 -18.51 -39.75
N GLN A 395 44.75 -17.75 -39.44
CA GLN A 395 46.00 -17.80 -40.21
C GLN A 395 46.68 -19.17 -40.07
N GLN A 396 46.72 -19.72 -38.87
CA GLN A 396 47.28 -21.06 -38.63
C GLN A 396 46.50 -22.15 -39.36
N GLU A 397 45.16 -22.11 -39.33
CA GLU A 397 44.33 -23.05 -40.08
C GLU A 397 44.55 -22.95 -41.58
N LEU A 398 44.70 -21.74 -42.12
CA LEU A 398 44.98 -21.53 -43.55
C LEU A 398 46.34 -22.12 -43.93
N GLN A 399 47.37 -21.93 -43.09
CA GLN A 399 48.69 -22.51 -43.31
C GLN A 399 48.64 -24.04 -43.26
N GLN A 400 47.94 -24.63 -42.28
CA GLN A 400 47.75 -26.08 -42.19
C GLN A 400 47.02 -26.65 -43.41
N ARG A 401 45.95 -25.98 -43.87
CA ARG A 401 45.24 -26.39 -45.09
C ARG A 401 46.13 -26.35 -46.32
N LYS A 402 46.97 -25.32 -46.45
CA LYS A 402 47.92 -25.21 -47.54
C LYS A 402 48.96 -26.34 -47.49
N GLN A 403 49.55 -26.59 -46.33
CA GLN A 403 50.50 -27.70 -46.15
C GLN A 403 49.86 -29.05 -46.48
N LEU A 404 48.63 -29.29 -46.02
CA LEU A 404 47.91 -30.52 -46.37
C LEU A 404 47.67 -30.62 -47.87
N SER A 405 47.23 -29.55 -48.53
CA SER A 405 47.07 -29.52 -50.00
C SER A 405 48.38 -29.86 -50.70
N ASP A 406 49.48 -29.20 -50.33
CA ASP A 406 50.81 -29.43 -50.92
C ASP A 406 51.26 -30.89 -50.74
N THR A 407 51.00 -31.50 -49.57
CA THR A 407 51.29 -32.93 -49.35
C THR A 407 50.41 -33.86 -50.19
N PHE A 408 49.12 -33.54 -50.36
CA PHE A 408 48.23 -34.33 -51.22
C PHE A 408 48.65 -34.23 -52.69
N ASP A 409 49.02 -33.05 -53.16
CA ASP A 409 49.50 -32.83 -54.52
C ASP A 409 50.81 -33.61 -54.78
N ALA A 410 51.73 -33.61 -53.81
CA ALA A 410 52.95 -34.41 -53.88
C ALA A 410 52.66 -35.93 -53.97
N ILE A 411 51.74 -36.44 -53.14
CA ILE A 411 51.33 -37.86 -53.19
C ILE A 411 50.69 -38.19 -54.55
N CYS A 412 49.84 -37.32 -55.09
CA CYS A 412 49.22 -37.50 -56.40
C CYS A 412 50.28 -37.55 -57.52
N GLN A 413 51.28 -36.67 -57.48
CA GLN A 413 52.39 -36.66 -58.43
C GLN A 413 53.24 -37.94 -58.32
N GLU A 414 53.55 -38.40 -57.11
CA GLU A 414 54.28 -39.66 -56.91
C GLU A 414 53.50 -40.88 -57.42
N LEU A 415 52.18 -40.92 -57.18
CA LEU A 415 51.30 -41.96 -57.70
C LEU A 415 51.26 -41.97 -59.23
N GLN A 416 51.16 -40.79 -59.85
CA GLN A 416 51.21 -40.66 -61.32
C GLN A 416 52.55 -41.15 -61.86
N ALA A 417 53.67 -40.69 -61.29
CA ALA A 417 55.00 -41.12 -61.70
C ALA A 417 55.25 -42.62 -61.47
N ALA A 418 54.66 -43.21 -60.43
CA ALA A 418 54.72 -44.65 -60.19
C ALA A 418 53.86 -45.45 -61.20
N HIS A 419 52.71 -44.90 -61.59
CA HIS A 419 51.85 -45.50 -62.63
C HIS A 419 52.53 -45.47 -64.00
N GLU A 420 53.15 -44.35 -64.37
CA GLU A 420 53.93 -44.21 -65.60
C GLU A 420 55.12 -45.19 -65.64
N ARG A 421 55.84 -45.37 -64.52
CA ARG A 421 56.89 -46.39 -64.41
C ARG A 421 56.37 -47.81 -64.63
N LYS A 422 55.22 -48.16 -64.06
CA LYS A 422 54.59 -49.48 -64.27
C LYS A 422 54.16 -49.72 -65.72
N ILE A 423 53.74 -48.67 -66.43
CA ILE A 423 53.42 -48.75 -67.87
C ILE A 423 54.71 -48.94 -68.69
N ALA A 424 55.80 -48.27 -68.32
CA ALA A 424 57.10 -48.41 -68.99
C ALA A 424 57.77 -49.78 -68.76
N GLU A 425 57.55 -50.40 -67.59
CA GLU A 425 58.09 -51.73 -67.25
C GLU A 425 57.27 -52.90 -67.82
N ASN A 426 56.04 -52.67 -68.31
CA ASN A 426 55.24 -53.65 -69.05
C ASN A 426 54.88 -53.10 -70.44
N PRO A 427 55.82 -53.04 -71.40
CA PRO A 427 55.44 -52.81 -72.78
C PRO A 427 54.56 -53.98 -73.21
N VAL A 428 53.32 -53.66 -73.60
CA VAL A 428 52.42 -54.60 -74.27
C VAL A 428 53.22 -55.24 -75.40
N GLU A 429 53.45 -56.56 -75.31
CA GLU A 429 53.94 -57.36 -76.42
C GLU A 429 53.07 -57.06 -77.64
N GLU A 430 53.68 -56.50 -78.68
CA GLU A 430 53.05 -56.41 -79.99
C GLU A 430 52.56 -57.82 -80.38
N PRO A 431 51.28 -58.00 -80.75
CA PRO A 431 50.89 -59.22 -81.43
C PRO A 431 51.52 -59.17 -82.82
N GLY A 432 52.62 -59.91 -82.97
CA GLY A 432 53.11 -60.28 -84.27
C GLY A 432 52.05 -61.06 -85.05
N GLY A 433 51.97 -60.81 -86.35
CA GLY A 433 51.47 -61.81 -87.29
C GLY A 433 50.50 -61.34 -88.36
N ASN A 434 51.08 -61.11 -89.55
CA ASN A 434 50.61 -61.61 -90.84
C ASN A 434 49.16 -61.31 -91.28
N ARG A 435 48.99 -60.32 -92.16
CA ARG A 435 49.02 -60.50 -93.62
C ARG A 435 48.84 -59.18 -94.36
#